data_AF-A0A2A4U3C7-F1
#
_entry.id   AF-A0A2A4U3C7-F1
#
_cell.length_a   1.000
_cell.length_b   1.000
_cell.length_c   1.000
_cell.angle_alpha   90.00
_cell.angle_beta   90.00
_cell.angle_gamma   90.00
#
_symmetry.space_group_name_H-M   'P 1'
#
loop_
_entity.id
_entity.type
_entity.pdbx_description
1 polymer ?
#
loop_
_entity_poly.entity_id
_entity_poly.type
_entity_poly.pdbx_seq_one_letter_code
_entity_poly.pdbx_strand_id
1 'polypeptide(L)'
;MPALSVQRKKTRPVVREALAVVEKRSKKSPAKTMRRFFDAGIVSRSEAPVVAAGSIRTPSVLLNAADFHPETVIRIEPGLPSPKAEGAKKAPKRRGLFKSGILLGALAVSAVGVSYSSVPPGLAANSVISIGMAVGAIWFGRGIVRGFFRRGPPKKRSLRAGVALGLLWASFNLAYPYGLMQTQLKTADAVQWAWEVSTPKSWRGGNVDKVLEVITETREIESLPADFGNTVAKILAENPEGRKVLEKLRDRSGKLRLPDLYVAEVGAGTGARYISIYESVYINPSYLKSAGVTLAEVRAGPEAATKLIRHIEVTLFHEFHHASQFRRSLIVPGMLEKFPTQLHKVLSLQTEYQTHITEQRYVHEKLKADPSAQLKSYELSEYESFLKDFEAFLKGIENSHTYRYFSNIDSKYYESFLAEERAIHDARAVEGYLNIARRAAAKNSFWKAKISFAWAKERAARAGLPIPSKPY
;
A
#
# COMPACT_ATOMS: atom_id res chain seq x y z
N MET A 1 -3.60 58.28 10.14
CA MET A 1 -5.06 58.12 9.95
C MET A 1 -5.37 58.15 8.46
N PRO A 2 -6.46 57.57 7.96
CA PRO A 2 -7.60 56.99 8.68
C PRO A 2 -7.70 55.45 8.59
N ALA A 3 -8.48 54.87 9.51
CA ALA A 3 -9.03 53.52 9.35
C ALA A 3 -10.32 53.59 8.51
N LEU A 4 -10.63 52.52 7.76
CA LEU A 4 -11.97 52.32 7.19
C LEU A 4 -12.44 50.89 7.47
N SER A 5 -13.74 50.79 7.77
CA SER A 5 -14.39 49.61 8.34
C SER A 5 -14.93 48.64 7.30
N VAL A 6 -14.90 47.34 7.60
CA VAL A 6 -15.53 46.31 6.76
C VAL A 6 -17.03 46.26 7.04
N GLN A 7 -17.83 46.87 6.17
CA GLN A 7 -19.28 46.67 6.14
C GLN A 7 -19.64 45.26 5.62
N ARG A 8 -20.50 44.54 6.34
CA ARG A 8 -21.21 43.36 5.79
C ARG A 8 -22.32 43.83 4.82
N LYS A 9 -22.10 43.72 3.51
CA LYS A 9 -23.18 43.93 2.52
C LYS A 9 -24.17 42.75 2.52
N LYS A 10 -25.45 43.04 2.76
CA LYS A 10 -26.56 42.10 2.52
C LYS A 10 -26.72 41.86 1.01
N THR A 11 -26.90 40.60 0.60
CA THR A 11 -27.26 40.23 -0.77
C THR A 11 -28.68 40.72 -1.13
N ARG A 12 -28.84 41.24 -2.35
CA ARG A 12 -30.13 41.77 -2.83
C ARG A 12 -31.15 40.64 -3.09
N PRO A 13 -32.46 40.85 -2.80
CA PRO A 13 -33.49 39.81 -2.91
C PRO A 13 -33.67 39.24 -4.33
N VAL A 14 -33.39 40.03 -5.37
CA VAL A 14 -33.51 39.65 -6.79
C VAL A 14 -32.73 38.39 -7.15
N VAL A 15 -31.56 38.16 -6.53
CA VAL A 15 -30.75 36.95 -6.78
C VAL A 15 -31.41 35.69 -6.19
N ARG A 16 -32.19 35.84 -5.11
CA ARG A 16 -32.88 34.73 -4.44
C ARG A 16 -34.12 34.28 -5.22
N GLU A 17 -34.86 35.21 -5.81
CA GLU A 17 -35.97 34.89 -6.72
C GLU A 17 -35.47 34.25 -8.03
N ALA A 18 -34.37 34.75 -8.61
CA ALA A 18 -33.80 34.17 -9.82
C ALA A 18 -33.44 32.68 -9.64
N LEU A 19 -32.84 32.31 -8.51
CA LEU A 19 -32.50 30.92 -8.18
C LEU A 19 -33.75 30.06 -7.95
N ALA A 20 -34.77 30.56 -7.25
CA ALA A 20 -36.02 29.84 -7.02
C ALA A 20 -36.80 29.56 -8.34
N VAL A 21 -36.74 30.47 -9.32
CA VAL A 21 -37.33 30.27 -10.65
C VAL A 21 -36.58 29.23 -11.47
N VAL A 22 -35.24 29.18 -11.36
CA VAL A 22 -34.40 28.17 -12.03
C VAL A 22 -34.68 26.77 -11.49
N GLU A 23 -34.71 26.60 -10.17
CA GLU A 23 -34.94 25.31 -9.52
C GLU A 23 -36.32 24.74 -9.87
N LYS A 24 -37.37 25.58 -9.87
CA LYS A 24 -38.75 25.16 -10.18
C LYS A 24 -39.02 24.90 -11.67
N ARG A 25 -38.16 25.35 -12.59
CA ARG A 25 -38.31 25.18 -14.06
C ARG A 25 -37.35 24.17 -14.70
N SER A 26 -36.32 23.72 -13.98
CA SER A 26 -35.34 22.72 -14.44
C SER A 26 -35.95 21.39 -14.93
N LYS A 27 -37.19 21.07 -14.53
CA LYS A 27 -37.95 19.88 -14.98
C LYS A 27 -38.44 19.91 -16.44
N LYS A 28 -38.15 20.96 -17.24
CA LYS A 28 -38.51 21.00 -18.68
C LYS A 28 -37.32 21.36 -19.58
N SER A 29 -36.85 20.36 -20.33
CA SER A 29 -35.90 20.42 -21.47
C SER A 29 -34.73 21.43 -21.37
N PRO A 30 -33.53 20.98 -20.97
CA PRO A 30 -32.33 21.83 -20.87
C PRO A 30 -31.99 22.64 -22.13
N ALA A 31 -32.27 22.08 -23.32
CA ALA A 31 -32.02 22.74 -24.60
C ALA A 31 -32.80 24.07 -24.76
N LYS A 32 -34.02 24.16 -24.19
CA LYS A 32 -34.85 25.37 -24.24
C LYS A 32 -34.37 26.46 -23.27
N THR A 33 -33.64 26.06 -22.22
CA THR A 33 -33.00 26.98 -21.27
C THR A 33 -31.71 27.56 -21.86
N MET A 34 -30.84 26.72 -22.45
CA MET A 34 -29.61 27.19 -23.12
C MET A 34 -29.90 28.18 -24.25
N ARG A 35 -30.92 27.93 -25.08
CA ARG A 35 -31.29 28.85 -26.16
C ARG A 35 -31.66 30.25 -25.63
N ARG A 36 -32.33 30.34 -24.49
CA ARG A 36 -32.67 31.62 -23.84
C ARG A 36 -31.47 32.38 -23.28
N PHE A 37 -30.41 31.68 -22.85
CA PHE A 37 -29.17 32.34 -22.44
C PHE A 37 -28.39 32.91 -23.64
N PHE A 38 -28.43 32.25 -24.79
CA PHE A 38 -27.95 32.80 -26.06
C PHE A 38 -28.78 34.01 -26.52
N ASP A 39 -30.11 33.89 -26.54
CA ASP A 39 -31.01 34.97 -26.96
C ASP A 39 -30.93 36.20 -26.03
N ALA A 40 -30.52 36.01 -24.76
CA ALA A 40 -30.29 37.08 -23.79
C ALA A 40 -28.84 37.65 -23.80
N GLY A 41 -27.96 37.17 -24.69
CA GLY A 41 -26.58 37.67 -24.79
C GLY A 41 -25.65 37.30 -23.62
N ILE A 42 -26.04 36.32 -22.80
CA ILE A 42 -25.29 35.91 -21.58
C ILE A 42 -24.15 34.94 -21.91
N VAL A 43 -24.16 34.31 -23.09
CA VAL A 43 -23.11 33.38 -23.57
C VAL A 43 -22.75 33.70 -25.02
N SER A 44 -21.45 33.73 -25.34
CA SER A 44 -20.96 34.00 -26.71
C SER A 44 -21.13 32.78 -27.62
N ARG A 45 -21.46 33.02 -28.90
CA ARG A 45 -21.51 31.96 -29.93
C ARG A 45 -20.14 31.31 -30.21
N SER A 46 -19.03 31.94 -29.81
CA SER A 46 -17.67 31.43 -30.03
C SER A 46 -17.22 30.33 -29.06
N GLU A 47 -17.98 30.05 -27.99
CA GLU A 47 -17.56 29.15 -26.90
C GLU A 47 -18.20 27.75 -26.96
N ALA A 48 -18.79 27.37 -28.10
CA ALA A 48 -19.50 26.10 -28.26
C ALA A 48 -18.75 25.09 -29.17
N PRO A 49 -18.12 24.07 -28.57
CA PRO A 49 -17.92 22.77 -29.22
C PRO A 49 -18.69 21.65 -28.51
N VAL A 50 -19.44 20.88 -29.30
CA VAL A 50 -19.92 19.50 -29.03
C VAL A 50 -20.56 19.24 -27.65
N VAL A 51 -21.84 19.60 -27.52
CA VAL A 51 -22.72 18.96 -26.51
C VAL A 51 -23.36 17.71 -27.11
N ALA A 52 -22.60 16.62 -27.11
CA ALA A 52 -23.11 15.27 -27.30
C ALA A 52 -22.51 14.37 -26.21
N ALA A 53 -23.39 13.74 -25.41
CA ALA A 53 -23.08 12.89 -24.25
C ALA A 53 -22.37 13.55 -23.05
N GLY A 54 -23.15 13.85 -22.00
CA GLY A 54 -22.79 13.44 -20.64
C GLY A 54 -22.01 14.42 -19.73
N SER A 55 -22.76 15.16 -18.92
CA SER A 55 -22.34 15.85 -17.69
C SER A 55 -21.50 17.13 -17.81
N ILE A 56 -21.97 18.17 -17.11
CA ILE A 56 -21.22 19.39 -16.79
C ILE A 56 -21.27 19.52 -15.27
N ARG A 57 -20.12 19.75 -14.62
CA ARG A 57 -20.06 20.29 -13.26
C ARG A 57 -19.41 21.67 -13.29
N THR A 58 -19.87 22.52 -12.39
CA THR A 58 -19.49 23.94 -12.26
C THR A 58 -18.01 24.14 -11.91
N PRO A 59 -17.38 25.23 -12.39
CA PRO A 59 -16.02 25.59 -11.98
C PRO A 59 -16.00 26.11 -10.53
N SER A 60 -15.02 25.66 -9.75
CA SER A 60 -14.73 26.17 -8.40
C SER A 60 -13.47 27.02 -8.44
N VAL A 61 -13.57 28.28 -8.00
CA VAL A 61 -12.42 29.18 -7.82
C VAL A 61 -11.95 29.06 -6.36
N LEU A 62 -10.66 28.80 -6.15
CA LEU A 62 -10.02 28.82 -4.83
C LEU A 62 -8.76 29.69 -4.85
N LEU A 63 -8.54 30.42 -3.75
CA LEU A 63 -7.40 31.31 -3.53
C LEU A 63 -6.45 30.67 -2.50
N ASN A 64 -5.14 30.82 -2.73
CA ASN A 64 -4.08 30.31 -1.85
C ASN A 64 -3.79 31.22 -0.65
N ALA A 65 -3.28 30.63 0.44
CA ALA A 65 -2.64 31.35 1.54
C ALA A 65 -1.56 30.48 2.22
N ALA A 66 -0.49 31.13 2.66
CA ALA A 66 0.67 30.57 3.38
C ALA A 66 1.24 31.71 4.29
N ASP A 67 2.13 31.50 5.25
CA ASP A 67 2.93 30.31 5.61
C ASP A 67 3.11 30.26 7.15
N PHE A 68 4.07 29.47 7.64
CA PHE A 68 5.01 29.71 8.77
C PHE A 68 5.20 28.55 9.77
N HIS A 69 6.45 28.44 10.24
CA HIS A 69 7.10 27.44 11.09
C HIS A 69 8.11 28.19 12.01
N PRO A 70 8.83 27.54 12.96
CA PRO A 70 8.39 26.78 14.14
C PRO A 70 9.11 27.28 15.43
N GLU A 71 8.91 26.64 16.60
CA GLU A 71 9.97 26.30 17.60
C GLU A 71 9.40 25.76 18.93
N THR A 72 10.09 24.80 19.57
CA THR A 72 10.45 24.76 21.02
C THR A 72 11.28 23.49 21.30
N VAL A 73 12.37 23.62 22.07
CA VAL A 73 13.27 22.53 22.50
C VAL A 73 12.93 22.07 23.93
N ILE A 74 13.04 20.77 24.24
CA ILE A 74 13.05 20.25 25.62
C ILE A 74 14.26 19.35 25.84
N ARG A 75 14.95 19.56 26.97
CA ARG A 75 16.20 18.93 27.38
C ARG A 75 15.94 17.78 28.37
N ILE A 76 16.74 16.72 28.32
CA ILE A 76 16.68 15.57 29.25
C ILE A 76 17.93 15.60 30.14
N GLU A 77 17.77 15.31 31.43
CA GLU A 77 18.89 15.05 32.37
C GLU A 77 18.87 13.58 32.87
N PRO A 78 20.04 12.94 33.07
CA PRO A 78 20.13 11.55 33.53
C PRO A 78 20.38 11.42 35.04
N GLY A 79 19.68 10.47 35.69
CA GLY A 79 19.92 10.07 37.08
C GLY A 79 20.54 8.66 37.19
N LEU A 80 21.57 8.51 38.03
CA LEU A 80 22.29 7.25 38.33
C LEU A 80 21.72 6.59 39.63
N PRO A 81 22.37 5.60 40.29
CA PRO A 81 22.11 4.18 40.06
C PRO A 81 21.64 3.41 41.33
N SER A 82 21.17 2.17 41.15
CA SER A 82 20.69 1.30 42.24
C SER A 82 21.80 0.70 43.12
N PRO A 83 21.60 0.58 44.46
CA PRO A 83 22.46 -0.23 45.33
C PRO A 83 22.03 -1.71 45.41
N LYS A 84 23.01 -2.60 45.59
CA LYS A 84 22.84 -4.04 45.91
C LYS A 84 23.17 -4.32 47.38
N ALA A 85 22.42 -5.23 48.03
CA ALA A 85 22.84 -6.13 49.12
C ALA A 85 21.68 -7.13 49.35
N GLU A 86 21.81 -8.45 49.21
CA GLU A 86 22.57 -9.45 50.00
C GLU A 86 21.94 -9.87 51.36
N GLY A 87 21.75 -11.20 51.51
CA GLY A 87 21.93 -11.89 52.79
C GLY A 87 20.71 -12.28 53.65
N ALA A 88 20.16 -13.50 53.47
CA ALA A 88 19.30 -14.14 54.49
C ALA A 88 19.31 -15.69 54.50
N LYS A 89 20.20 -16.24 55.34
CA LYS A 89 20.18 -17.49 56.15
C LYS A 89 19.33 -18.73 55.72
N LYS A 90 19.99 -19.90 55.74
CA LYS A 90 19.43 -21.24 55.49
C LYS A 90 18.48 -21.73 56.61
N ALA A 91 17.40 -22.43 56.23
CA ALA A 91 16.45 -23.11 57.12
C ALA A 91 16.62 -24.65 57.11
N PRO A 92 16.20 -25.40 58.16
CA PRO A 92 16.51 -26.83 58.32
C PRO A 92 15.72 -27.78 57.38
N LYS A 93 16.37 -28.89 57.02
CA LYS A 93 15.88 -29.89 56.05
C LYS A 93 14.71 -30.72 56.57
N ARG A 94 13.49 -30.53 56.03
CA ARG A 94 12.37 -31.49 56.15
C ARG A 94 12.27 -32.38 54.90
N ARG A 95 12.89 -33.58 54.94
CA ARG A 95 13.06 -34.46 53.76
C ARG A 95 11.94 -35.47 53.49
N GLY A 96 10.95 -35.65 54.39
CA GLY A 96 9.86 -36.64 54.21
C GLY A 96 8.74 -36.19 53.26
N LEU A 97 7.99 -35.15 53.64
CA LEU A 97 6.75 -34.72 52.96
C LEU A 97 6.96 -33.99 51.61
N PHE A 98 8.19 -33.75 51.19
CA PHE A 98 8.47 -33.07 49.92
C PHE A 98 8.38 -34.03 48.72
N LYS A 99 8.63 -35.33 48.92
CA LYS A 99 8.65 -36.34 47.84
C LYS A 99 7.26 -36.64 47.29
N SER A 100 6.23 -36.79 48.14
CA SER A 100 4.85 -37.08 47.70
C SER A 100 4.22 -35.92 46.92
N GLY A 101 4.48 -34.68 47.32
CA GLY A 101 4.04 -33.49 46.57
C GLY A 101 4.75 -33.31 45.22
N ILE A 102 6.01 -33.74 45.10
CA ILE A 102 6.72 -33.79 43.81
C ILE A 102 6.16 -34.91 42.93
N LEU A 103 5.87 -36.10 43.50
CA LEU A 103 5.35 -37.23 42.73
C LEU A 103 3.99 -36.94 42.09
N LEU A 104 3.06 -36.33 42.84
CA LEU A 104 1.76 -35.87 42.33
C LEU A 104 1.91 -34.74 41.29
N GLY A 105 2.84 -33.81 41.50
CA GLY A 105 3.15 -32.77 40.51
C GLY A 105 3.75 -33.34 39.21
N ALA A 106 4.64 -34.32 39.32
CA ALA A 106 5.26 -34.99 38.17
C ALA A 106 4.22 -35.80 37.38
N LEU A 107 3.33 -36.54 38.05
CA LEU A 107 2.23 -37.26 37.39
C LEU A 107 1.27 -36.30 36.65
N ALA A 108 0.93 -35.16 37.25
CA ALA A 108 0.09 -34.15 36.61
C ALA A 108 0.78 -33.51 35.39
N VAL A 109 2.07 -33.18 35.49
CA VAL A 109 2.86 -32.63 34.36
C VAL A 109 3.04 -33.66 33.24
N SER A 110 3.26 -34.94 33.57
CA SER A 110 3.36 -36.01 32.57
C SER A 110 2.04 -36.26 31.83
N ALA A 111 0.91 -36.24 32.54
CA ALA A 111 -0.42 -36.36 31.92
C ALA A 111 -0.71 -35.19 30.96
N VAL A 112 -0.32 -33.96 31.32
CA VAL A 112 -0.45 -32.79 30.43
C VAL A 112 0.52 -32.86 29.24
N GLY A 113 1.74 -33.37 29.43
CA GLY A 113 2.72 -33.54 28.35
C GLY A 113 2.26 -34.50 27.25
N VAL A 114 1.67 -35.64 27.63
CA VAL A 114 1.11 -36.63 26.68
C VAL A 114 -0.09 -36.06 25.89
N SER A 115 -0.85 -35.15 26.48
CA SER A 115 -1.92 -34.41 25.79
C SER A 115 -1.41 -33.27 24.90
N TYR A 116 -0.16 -32.81 25.06
CA TYR A 116 0.39 -31.69 24.29
C TYR A 116 0.92 -32.14 22.91
N SER A 117 1.42 -33.37 22.81
CA SER A 117 1.95 -33.95 21.57
C SER A 117 0.89 -34.34 20.52
N SER A 118 -0.40 -34.27 20.87
CA SER A 118 -1.52 -34.79 20.08
C SER A 118 -2.58 -33.73 19.74
N VAL A 119 -2.31 -32.44 20.01
CA VAL A 119 -3.24 -31.32 19.80
C VAL A 119 -2.75 -30.40 18.66
N PRO A 120 -3.58 -30.08 17.65
CA PRO A 120 -3.21 -29.18 16.55
C PRO A 120 -2.76 -27.78 17.01
N PRO A 121 -1.85 -27.10 16.28
CA PRO A 121 -1.24 -25.84 16.71
C PRO A 121 -2.23 -24.72 17.11
N GLY A 122 -3.42 -24.68 16.51
CA GLY A 122 -4.46 -23.68 16.82
C GLY A 122 -5.10 -23.80 18.21
N LEU A 123 -4.88 -24.90 18.94
CA LEU A 123 -5.49 -25.16 20.25
C LEU A 123 -4.53 -24.98 21.44
N ALA A 124 -3.26 -24.64 21.19
CA ALA A 124 -2.23 -24.52 22.23
C ALA A 124 -2.56 -23.51 23.36
N ALA A 125 -3.43 -22.52 23.10
CA ALA A 125 -3.92 -21.59 24.12
C ALA A 125 -4.69 -22.31 25.27
N ASN A 126 -5.45 -23.36 24.96
CA ASN A 126 -6.21 -24.13 25.95
C ASN A 126 -5.29 -24.94 26.87
N SER A 127 -4.14 -25.38 26.36
CA SER A 127 -3.10 -26.07 27.12
C SER A 127 -2.48 -25.18 28.20
N VAL A 128 -2.21 -23.91 27.89
CA VAL A 128 -1.67 -22.93 28.85
C VAL A 128 -2.68 -22.64 29.96
N ILE A 129 -3.97 -22.52 29.63
CA ILE A 129 -5.05 -22.34 30.61
C ILE A 129 -5.15 -23.55 31.55
N SER A 130 -5.11 -24.77 31.00
CA SER A 130 -5.12 -26.02 31.79
C SER A 130 -3.93 -26.12 32.76
N ILE A 131 -2.72 -25.74 32.30
CA ILE A 131 -1.52 -25.68 33.16
C ILE A 131 -1.70 -24.65 34.27
N GLY A 132 -2.21 -23.45 33.95
CA GLY A 132 -2.50 -22.41 34.94
C GLY A 132 -3.46 -22.86 36.03
N MET A 133 -4.56 -23.51 35.65
CA MET A 133 -5.53 -24.08 36.60
C MET A 133 -4.93 -25.18 37.48
N ALA A 134 -4.13 -26.08 36.90
CA ALA A 134 -3.46 -27.15 37.65
C ALA A 134 -2.46 -26.61 38.70
N VAL A 135 -1.61 -25.65 38.32
CA VAL A 135 -0.69 -24.97 39.24
C VAL A 135 -1.46 -24.21 40.32
N GLY A 136 -2.55 -23.55 39.95
CA GLY A 136 -3.45 -22.86 40.86
C GLY A 136 -4.06 -23.77 41.93
N ALA A 137 -4.62 -24.91 41.53
CA ALA A 137 -5.19 -25.92 42.43
C ALA A 137 -4.14 -26.48 43.42
N ILE A 138 -2.91 -26.73 42.95
CA ILE A 138 -1.80 -27.19 43.80
C ILE A 138 -1.44 -26.14 44.88
N TRP A 139 -1.42 -24.84 44.52
CA TRP A 139 -1.17 -23.77 45.48
C TRP A 139 -2.30 -23.57 46.48
N PHE A 140 -3.56 -23.64 46.03
CA PHE A 140 -4.74 -23.57 46.90
C PHE A 140 -4.76 -24.73 47.92
N GLY A 141 -4.51 -25.96 47.46
CA GLY A 141 -4.38 -27.14 48.32
C GLY A 141 -3.26 -27.00 49.37
N ARG A 142 -2.08 -26.49 48.96
CA ARG A 142 -0.99 -26.17 49.92
C ARG A 142 -1.39 -25.09 50.93
N GLY A 143 -2.23 -24.14 50.54
CA GLY A 143 -2.81 -23.11 51.41
C GLY A 143 -3.71 -23.71 52.49
N ILE A 144 -4.69 -24.53 52.10
CA ILE A 144 -5.61 -25.22 53.02
C ILE A 144 -4.85 -26.11 54.00
N VAL A 145 -3.94 -26.97 53.51
CA VAL A 145 -3.13 -27.86 54.35
C VAL A 145 -2.28 -27.05 55.35
N ARG A 146 -1.66 -25.93 54.94
CA ARG A 146 -0.93 -25.06 55.87
C ARG A 146 -1.82 -24.34 56.87
N GLY A 147 -3.08 -24.10 56.54
CA GLY A 147 -4.09 -23.55 57.45
C GLY A 147 -4.49 -24.55 58.54
N PHE A 148 -4.84 -25.77 58.15
CA PHE A 148 -5.29 -26.82 59.07
C PHE A 148 -4.18 -27.36 60.00
N PHE A 149 -2.92 -27.42 59.53
CA PHE A 149 -1.80 -27.97 60.33
C PHE A 149 -0.98 -26.93 61.11
N ARG A 150 -1.43 -25.67 61.21
CA ARG A 150 -0.86 -24.70 62.15
C ARG A 150 -1.37 -24.98 63.57
N ARG A 151 -0.48 -25.40 64.47
CA ARG A 151 -0.80 -25.60 65.89
C ARG A 151 -1.20 -24.27 66.54
N GLY A 152 -2.48 -24.14 66.87
CA GLY A 152 -3.07 -23.02 67.63
C GLY A 152 -4.51 -22.77 67.21
N PRO A 153 -5.43 -22.42 68.14
CA PRO A 153 -6.83 -22.16 67.80
C PRO A 153 -6.93 -20.96 66.83
N PRO A 154 -7.61 -21.10 65.68
CA PRO A 154 -7.69 -20.03 64.69
C PRO A 154 -8.48 -18.84 65.25
N LYS A 155 -7.83 -17.67 65.38
CA LYS A 155 -8.52 -16.41 65.71
C LYS A 155 -9.62 -16.17 64.67
N LYS A 156 -10.89 -16.06 65.07
CA LYS A 156 -12.08 -15.99 64.17
C LYS A 156 -11.96 -15.01 62.98
N ARG A 157 -11.14 -13.96 63.09
CA ARG A 157 -10.82 -13.02 61.98
C ARG A 157 -10.03 -13.65 60.82
N SER A 158 -9.11 -14.59 61.06
CA SER A 158 -8.28 -15.18 59.99
C SER A 158 -9.06 -16.15 59.10
N LEU A 159 -10.08 -16.82 59.63
CA LEU A 159 -10.93 -17.74 58.86
C LEU A 159 -11.78 -16.97 57.83
N ARG A 160 -12.43 -15.87 58.25
CA ARG A 160 -13.21 -15.01 57.35
C ARG A 160 -12.34 -14.37 56.26
N ALA A 161 -11.14 -13.90 56.62
CA ALA A 161 -10.18 -13.38 55.64
C ALA A 161 -9.73 -14.46 54.63
N GLY A 162 -9.44 -15.68 55.09
CA GLY A 162 -9.07 -16.80 54.22
C GLY A 162 -10.18 -17.23 53.26
N VAL A 163 -11.44 -17.30 53.76
CA VAL A 163 -12.61 -17.61 52.92
C VAL A 163 -12.89 -16.48 51.91
N ALA A 164 -12.84 -15.22 52.33
CA ALA A 164 -13.02 -14.09 51.43
C ALA A 164 -11.95 -14.05 50.33
N LEU A 165 -10.67 -14.26 50.67
CA LEU A 165 -9.57 -14.31 49.71
C LEU A 165 -9.69 -15.52 48.75
N GLY A 166 -10.13 -16.67 49.27
CA GLY A 166 -10.40 -17.86 48.47
C GLY A 166 -11.53 -17.68 47.47
N LEU A 167 -12.63 -17.02 47.89
CA LEU A 167 -13.74 -16.68 47.00
C LEU A 167 -13.33 -15.66 45.94
N LEU A 168 -12.63 -14.58 46.32
CA LEU A 168 -12.11 -13.57 45.38
C LEU A 168 -11.18 -14.21 44.33
N TRP A 169 -10.32 -15.13 44.76
CA TRP A 169 -9.41 -15.85 43.88
C TRP A 169 -10.14 -16.85 42.98
N ALA A 170 -11.17 -17.55 43.48
CA ALA A 170 -12.04 -18.40 42.66
C ALA A 170 -12.84 -17.60 41.63
N SER A 171 -13.42 -16.45 42.02
CA SER A 171 -14.10 -15.53 41.11
C SER A 171 -13.16 -15.02 40.02
N PHE A 172 -11.92 -14.67 40.35
CA PHE A 172 -10.92 -14.26 39.36
C PHE A 172 -10.56 -15.41 38.40
N ASN A 173 -10.36 -16.62 38.91
CA ASN A 173 -10.06 -17.81 38.09
C ASN A 173 -11.25 -18.38 37.31
N LEU A 174 -12.48 -17.91 37.54
CA LEU A 174 -13.64 -18.20 36.70
C LEU A 174 -13.91 -17.07 35.70
N ALA A 175 -13.84 -15.81 36.14
CA ALA A 175 -14.07 -14.64 35.29
C ALA A 175 -12.97 -14.44 34.25
N TYR A 176 -11.71 -14.75 34.56
CA TYR A 176 -10.58 -14.61 33.63
C TYR A 176 -10.66 -15.58 32.43
N PRO A 177 -10.82 -16.92 32.61
CA PRO A 177 -11.02 -17.82 31.47
C PRO A 177 -12.37 -17.62 30.79
N TYR A 178 -13.43 -17.21 31.51
CA TYR A 178 -14.70 -16.84 30.84
C TYR A 178 -14.54 -15.59 29.97
N GLY A 179 -13.78 -14.59 30.45
CA GLY A 179 -13.41 -13.40 29.68
C GLY A 179 -12.55 -13.75 28.47
N LEU A 180 -11.52 -14.59 28.63
CA LEU A 180 -10.71 -15.11 27.53
C LEU A 180 -11.54 -15.91 26.53
N MET A 181 -12.46 -16.76 26.99
CA MET A 181 -13.36 -17.52 26.12
C MET A 181 -14.34 -16.60 25.39
N GLN A 182 -14.88 -15.57 26.04
CA GLN A 182 -15.70 -14.52 25.41
C GLN A 182 -14.89 -13.70 24.39
N THR A 183 -13.63 -13.39 24.67
CA THR A 183 -12.74 -12.71 23.71
C THR A 183 -12.38 -13.64 22.55
N GLN A 184 -12.09 -14.92 22.82
CA GLN A 184 -11.82 -15.94 21.81
C GLN A 184 -13.02 -16.20 20.91
N LEU A 185 -14.23 -16.33 21.49
CA LEU A 185 -15.49 -16.41 20.76
C LEU A 185 -15.73 -15.15 19.95
N LYS A 186 -15.50 -13.95 20.49
CA LYS A 186 -15.59 -12.71 19.70
C LYS A 186 -14.54 -12.59 18.61
N THR A 187 -13.33 -13.14 18.78
CA THR A 187 -12.37 -13.25 17.67
C THR A 187 -12.70 -14.37 16.71
N ALA A 188 -13.33 -15.46 17.15
CA ALA A 188 -13.80 -16.54 16.28
C ALA A 188 -14.98 -16.03 15.45
N ASP A 189 -15.96 -15.36 16.06
CA ASP A 189 -17.04 -14.65 15.39
C ASP A 189 -16.50 -13.52 14.50
N ALA A 190 -15.46 -12.78 14.91
CA ALA A 190 -14.86 -11.76 14.05
C ALA A 190 -14.01 -12.34 12.91
N VAL A 191 -13.44 -13.55 13.06
CA VAL A 191 -12.72 -14.27 12.00
C VAL A 191 -13.71 -14.98 11.07
N GLN A 192 -14.79 -15.56 11.59
CA GLN A 192 -15.92 -16.14 10.88
C GLN A 192 -16.67 -15.04 10.10
N TRP A 193 -16.92 -13.88 10.72
CA TRP A 193 -17.50 -12.71 10.08
C TRP A 193 -16.54 -12.07 9.08
N ALA A 194 -15.25 -11.93 9.42
CA ALA A 194 -14.25 -11.46 8.45
C ALA A 194 -14.19 -12.41 7.24
N TRP A 195 -14.26 -13.73 7.45
CA TRP A 195 -14.33 -14.76 6.41
C TRP A 195 -15.64 -14.66 5.61
N GLU A 196 -16.79 -14.52 6.27
CA GLU A 196 -18.10 -14.39 5.62
C GLU A 196 -18.29 -13.06 4.87
N VAL A 197 -17.59 -12.00 5.28
CA VAL A 197 -17.57 -10.68 4.62
C VAL A 197 -16.45 -10.60 3.57
N SER A 198 -15.32 -11.30 3.76
CA SER A 198 -14.24 -11.44 2.77
C SER A 198 -14.51 -12.52 1.72
N THR A 199 -15.51 -13.37 1.92
CA THR A 199 -16.20 -14.13 0.87
C THR A 199 -17.50 -13.40 0.52
N PRO A 200 -17.50 -12.42 -0.41
CA PRO A 200 -18.73 -11.80 -0.85
C PRO A 200 -19.78 -12.85 -1.24
N LYS A 201 -21.07 -12.63 -0.97
CA LYS A 201 -22.12 -13.53 -1.46
C LYS A 201 -22.11 -13.69 -2.99
N SER A 202 -21.51 -12.75 -3.73
CA SER A 202 -21.24 -12.86 -5.17
C SER A 202 -20.15 -13.88 -5.55
N TRP A 203 -19.33 -14.36 -4.61
CA TRP A 203 -18.37 -15.45 -4.85
C TRP A 203 -19.04 -16.82 -4.71
N ARG A 204 -19.91 -16.99 -3.71
CA ARG A 204 -20.68 -18.23 -3.45
C ARG A 204 -21.73 -18.54 -4.54
N GLY A 205 -21.92 -17.65 -5.51
CA GLY A 205 -22.89 -17.78 -6.61
C GLY A 205 -22.35 -18.33 -7.93
N GLY A 206 -21.11 -18.84 -7.97
CA GLY A 206 -20.58 -19.55 -9.15
C GLY A 206 -19.27 -19.01 -9.74
N ASN A 207 -18.38 -18.44 -8.92
CA ASN A 207 -17.06 -17.99 -9.39
C ASN A 207 -15.86 -18.35 -8.49
N VAL A 208 -16.03 -19.08 -7.37
CA VAL A 208 -14.87 -19.61 -6.63
C VAL A 208 -14.15 -20.65 -7.47
N ASP A 209 -14.89 -21.58 -8.07
CA ASP A 209 -14.32 -22.58 -8.97
C ASP A 209 -13.67 -21.92 -10.18
N LYS A 210 -14.23 -20.83 -10.73
CA LYS A 210 -13.61 -20.05 -11.82
C LYS A 210 -12.41 -19.18 -11.41
N VAL A 211 -12.35 -18.71 -10.17
CA VAL A 211 -11.17 -18.00 -9.64
C VAL A 211 -10.06 -19.00 -9.36
N LEU A 212 -10.39 -20.18 -8.83
CA LEU A 212 -9.46 -21.30 -8.73
C LEU A 212 -9.05 -21.81 -10.11
N GLU A 213 -9.97 -21.95 -11.07
CA GLU A 213 -9.73 -22.31 -12.47
C GLU A 213 -8.81 -21.29 -13.12
N VAL A 214 -9.00 -19.98 -12.96
CA VAL A 214 -8.05 -18.94 -13.44
C VAL A 214 -6.70 -18.99 -12.71
N ILE A 215 -6.64 -19.52 -11.48
CA ILE A 215 -5.40 -19.73 -10.73
C ILE A 215 -4.72 -21.07 -11.10
N THR A 216 -5.45 -22.07 -11.59
CA THR A 216 -4.94 -23.39 -11.99
C THR A 216 -4.78 -23.55 -13.51
N GLU A 217 -5.43 -22.71 -14.31
CA GLU A 217 -5.14 -22.39 -15.71
C GLU A 217 -3.92 -21.46 -15.83
N THR A 218 -3.12 -21.33 -14.76
CA THR A 218 -1.71 -20.95 -14.91
C THR A 218 -1.02 -21.99 -15.77
N ARG A 219 -1.05 -21.74 -17.09
CA ARG A 219 -0.22 -22.38 -18.09
C ARG A 219 1.23 -22.37 -17.59
N GLU A 220 1.87 -23.53 -17.74
CA GLU A 220 3.23 -23.89 -17.28
C GLU A 220 4.05 -22.71 -16.73
N ILE A 221 4.14 -22.62 -15.39
CA ILE A 221 4.98 -21.64 -14.71
C ILE A 221 6.44 -22.09 -14.85
N GLU A 222 7.19 -21.38 -15.69
CA GLU A 222 8.54 -21.73 -16.05
C GLU A 222 9.56 -20.79 -15.40
N SER A 223 10.51 -21.34 -14.65
CA SER A 223 11.58 -20.54 -14.02
C SER A 223 12.61 -20.04 -15.03
N LEU A 224 13.06 -18.80 -14.84
CA LEU A 224 14.21 -18.25 -15.56
C LEU A 224 15.53 -18.63 -14.85
N PRO A 225 16.69 -18.52 -15.54
CA PRO A 225 17.99 -18.78 -14.92
C PRO A 225 18.21 -17.96 -13.64
N ALA A 226 18.92 -18.54 -12.66
CA ALA A 226 19.15 -17.91 -11.36
C ALA A 226 19.94 -16.57 -11.44
N ASP A 227 20.69 -16.35 -12.52
CA ASP A 227 21.43 -15.13 -12.83
C ASP A 227 20.65 -14.13 -13.70
N PHE A 228 19.47 -14.50 -14.21
CA PHE A 228 18.60 -13.62 -15.00
C PHE A 228 18.26 -12.34 -14.22
N GLY A 229 17.92 -12.46 -12.93
CA GLY A 229 17.70 -11.32 -12.05
C GLY A 229 18.93 -10.40 -11.91
N ASN A 230 20.14 -10.99 -11.80
CA ASN A 230 21.37 -10.20 -11.76
C ASN A 230 21.60 -9.43 -13.07
N THR A 231 21.23 -10.02 -14.20
CA THR A 231 21.27 -9.36 -15.52
C THR A 231 20.25 -8.22 -15.61
N VAL A 232 19.04 -8.40 -15.08
CA VAL A 232 18.04 -7.31 -14.95
C VAL A 232 18.59 -6.17 -14.09
N ALA A 233 19.14 -6.47 -12.90
CA ALA A 233 19.70 -5.45 -12.03
C ALA A 233 20.89 -4.72 -12.66
N LYS A 234 21.77 -5.41 -13.40
CA LYS A 234 22.88 -4.78 -14.15
C LYS A 234 22.35 -3.79 -15.18
N ILE A 235 21.34 -4.18 -15.96
CA ILE A 235 20.73 -3.34 -17.00
C ILE A 235 20.02 -2.13 -16.40
N LEU A 236 19.17 -2.34 -15.38
CA LEU A 236 18.47 -1.24 -14.70
C LEU A 236 19.46 -0.28 -14.02
N ALA A 237 20.59 -0.76 -13.50
CA ALA A 237 21.60 0.08 -12.85
C ALA A 237 22.31 1.08 -13.79
N GLU A 238 22.18 0.96 -15.11
CA GLU A 238 22.66 1.97 -16.06
C GLU A 238 21.86 3.27 -15.93
N ASN A 239 20.55 3.17 -15.63
CA ASN A 239 19.64 4.31 -15.47
C ASN A 239 19.63 4.84 -14.01
N PRO A 240 19.66 6.18 -13.78
CA PRO A 240 19.56 6.78 -12.45
C PRO A 240 18.32 6.35 -11.64
N GLU A 241 17.14 6.25 -12.26
CA GLU A 241 15.92 5.79 -11.58
C GLU A 241 15.98 4.29 -11.31
N GLY A 242 16.55 3.51 -12.22
CA GLY A 242 16.82 2.07 -12.02
C GLY A 242 17.69 1.82 -10.78
N ARG A 243 18.78 2.59 -10.60
CA ARG A 243 19.59 2.56 -9.37
C ARG A 243 18.78 2.88 -8.12
N LYS A 244 17.90 3.90 -8.16
CA LYS A 244 17.00 4.24 -7.04
C LYS A 244 16.02 3.13 -6.69
N VAL A 245 15.53 2.36 -7.66
CA VAL A 245 14.64 1.21 -7.40
C VAL A 245 15.41 0.04 -6.82
N LEU A 246 16.57 -0.30 -7.37
CA LEU A 246 17.42 -1.38 -6.86
C LEU A 246 17.88 -1.11 -5.41
N GLU A 247 18.14 0.15 -5.06
CA GLU A 247 18.50 0.52 -3.68
C GLU A 247 17.34 0.25 -2.69
N LYS A 248 16.09 0.57 -3.07
CA LYS A 248 14.88 0.23 -2.28
C LYS A 248 14.64 -1.28 -2.16
N LEU A 249 15.27 -2.11 -3.01
CA LEU A 249 15.18 -3.57 -2.99
C LEU A 249 16.31 -4.22 -2.17
N ARG A 250 17.19 -3.45 -1.52
CA ARG A 250 18.13 -3.99 -0.54
C ARG A 250 17.43 -4.33 0.77
N ASP A 251 17.85 -5.43 1.39
CA ASP A 251 17.44 -5.76 2.75
C ASP A 251 18.24 -4.95 3.80
N ARG A 252 17.93 -5.15 5.09
CA ARG A 252 18.59 -4.45 6.21
C ARG A 252 20.10 -4.70 6.33
N SER A 253 20.65 -5.70 5.63
CA SER A 253 22.10 -5.96 5.55
C SER A 253 22.76 -5.30 4.33
N GLY A 254 22.01 -4.54 3.52
CA GLY A 254 22.47 -3.96 2.26
C GLY A 254 22.51 -4.96 1.10
N LYS A 255 22.13 -6.23 1.32
CA LYS A 255 22.09 -7.23 0.26
C LYS A 255 20.88 -6.98 -0.64
N LEU A 256 21.13 -6.84 -1.95
CA LEU A 256 20.08 -6.74 -2.96
C LEU A 256 19.25 -8.02 -2.95
N ARG A 257 17.93 -7.89 -2.80
CA ARG A 257 16.96 -8.98 -2.93
C ARG A 257 16.08 -8.65 -4.12
N LEU A 258 16.19 -9.39 -5.20
CA LEU A 258 15.29 -9.20 -6.35
C LEU A 258 14.02 -10.02 -6.14
N PRO A 259 12.89 -9.66 -6.77
CA PRO A 259 11.78 -10.60 -6.90
C PRO A 259 12.20 -11.80 -7.76
N ASP A 260 11.62 -12.97 -7.50
CA ASP A 260 11.84 -14.14 -8.34
C ASP A 260 11.19 -13.94 -9.72
N LEU A 261 11.81 -14.48 -10.77
CA LEU A 261 11.46 -14.18 -12.17
C LEU A 261 11.03 -15.45 -12.91
N TYR A 262 9.80 -15.42 -13.42
CA TYR A 262 9.15 -16.54 -14.11
C TYR A 262 8.61 -16.13 -15.47
N VAL A 263 8.44 -17.10 -16.36
CA VAL A 263 7.60 -16.98 -17.55
C VAL A 263 6.29 -17.73 -17.27
N ALA A 264 5.16 -17.04 -17.36
CA ALA A 264 3.83 -17.63 -17.23
C ALA A 264 2.77 -16.68 -17.82
N GLU A 265 1.64 -17.23 -18.26
CA GLU A 265 0.49 -16.43 -18.69
C GLU A 265 -0.39 -16.08 -17.48
N VAL A 266 -0.11 -14.95 -16.83
CA VAL A 266 -0.84 -14.50 -15.64
C VAL A 266 -1.99 -13.55 -16.01
N GLY A 267 -3.14 -14.15 -16.29
CA GLY A 267 -4.39 -13.45 -16.56
C GLY A 267 -4.51 -12.85 -17.97
N ALA A 268 -5.70 -12.35 -18.29
CA ALA A 268 -6.03 -11.88 -19.63
C ALA A 268 -5.31 -10.55 -19.99
N GLY A 269 -4.24 -10.66 -20.78
CA GLY A 269 -3.70 -9.54 -21.57
C GLY A 269 -2.68 -8.62 -20.87
N THR A 270 -2.19 -8.95 -19.68
CA THR A 270 -1.09 -8.20 -19.05
C THR A 270 0.29 -8.72 -19.46
N GLY A 271 1.25 -7.80 -19.58
CA GLY A 271 2.63 -8.04 -20.03
C GLY A 271 3.50 -8.73 -18.98
N ALA A 272 4.29 -7.97 -18.22
CA ALA A 272 4.87 -8.50 -16.98
C ALA A 272 3.91 -8.15 -15.82
N ARG A 273 4.04 -8.86 -14.70
CA ARG A 273 3.25 -8.57 -13.50
C ARG A 273 3.94 -9.04 -12.23
N TYR A 274 4.09 -8.13 -11.27
CA TYR A 274 4.47 -8.43 -9.90
C TYR A 274 3.27 -9.00 -9.11
N ILE A 275 3.46 -10.16 -8.48
CA ILE A 275 2.52 -10.74 -7.52
C ILE A 275 3.15 -10.69 -6.13
N SER A 276 2.62 -9.80 -5.31
CA SER A 276 3.14 -9.49 -3.98
C SER A 276 3.16 -10.67 -3.00
N ILE A 277 2.19 -11.58 -3.09
CA ILE A 277 2.09 -12.77 -2.21
C ILE A 277 3.27 -13.73 -2.41
N TYR A 278 3.84 -13.77 -3.62
CA TYR A 278 4.97 -14.63 -3.96
C TYR A 278 6.32 -13.88 -3.98
N GLU A 279 6.31 -12.54 -3.85
CA GLU A 279 7.43 -11.65 -4.19
C GLU A 279 8.02 -11.92 -5.59
N SER A 280 7.17 -12.23 -6.58
CA SER A 280 7.60 -12.70 -7.90
C SER A 280 7.10 -11.80 -9.04
N VAL A 281 7.90 -11.68 -10.10
CA VAL A 281 7.51 -11.06 -11.37
C VAL A 281 7.33 -12.15 -12.43
N TYR A 282 6.13 -12.21 -13.00
CA TYR A 282 5.77 -13.13 -14.08
C TYR A 282 5.79 -12.39 -15.41
N ILE A 283 6.49 -12.94 -16.39
CA ILE A 283 6.69 -12.37 -17.73
C ILE A 283 5.81 -13.16 -18.70
N ASN A 284 4.87 -12.48 -19.37
CA ASN A 284 4.00 -13.14 -20.35
C ASN A 284 4.83 -13.72 -21.52
N PRO A 285 4.60 -14.99 -21.94
CA PRO A 285 5.33 -15.64 -23.04
C PRO A 285 5.34 -14.85 -24.37
N SER A 286 4.35 -13.98 -24.62
CA SER A 286 4.34 -13.11 -25.79
C SER A 286 5.56 -12.18 -25.89
N TYR A 287 6.20 -11.84 -24.77
CA TYR A 287 7.44 -11.05 -24.77
C TYR A 287 8.67 -11.82 -25.26
N LEU A 288 8.73 -13.13 -25.08
CA LEU A 288 9.75 -13.97 -25.73
C LEU A 288 9.61 -13.85 -27.25
N LYS A 289 8.39 -14.07 -27.74
CA LYS A 289 8.05 -13.97 -29.17
C LYS A 289 8.34 -12.58 -29.76
N SER A 290 7.97 -11.49 -29.08
CA SER A 290 8.22 -10.12 -29.60
C SER A 290 9.67 -9.65 -29.44
N ALA A 291 10.43 -10.22 -28.49
CA ALA A 291 11.89 -10.07 -28.44
C ALA A 291 12.62 -10.94 -29.49
N GLY A 292 11.92 -11.86 -30.15
CA GLY A 292 12.52 -12.82 -31.09
C GLY A 292 13.53 -13.73 -30.40
N VAL A 293 13.13 -14.33 -29.28
CA VAL A 293 13.86 -15.39 -28.56
C VAL A 293 12.87 -16.44 -28.04
N THR A 294 13.38 -17.62 -27.69
CA THR A 294 12.66 -18.69 -27.00
C THR A 294 13.10 -18.78 -25.54
N LEU A 295 12.28 -19.42 -24.70
CA LEU A 295 12.65 -19.72 -23.32
C LEU A 295 13.90 -20.61 -23.25
N ALA A 296 14.06 -21.55 -24.21
CA ALA A 296 15.23 -22.42 -24.30
C ALA A 296 16.52 -21.62 -24.56
N GLU A 297 16.51 -20.65 -25.48
CA GLU A 297 17.66 -19.77 -25.73
C GLU A 297 17.97 -18.88 -24.52
N VAL A 298 16.94 -18.31 -23.87
CA VAL A 298 17.08 -17.51 -22.64
C VAL A 298 17.67 -18.34 -21.50
N ARG A 299 17.35 -19.64 -21.41
CA ARG A 299 17.95 -20.58 -20.46
C ARG A 299 19.37 -21.01 -20.85
N ALA A 300 19.68 -21.06 -22.14
CA ALA A 300 20.97 -21.53 -22.64
C ALA A 300 22.08 -20.46 -22.62
N GLY A 301 21.76 -19.16 -22.66
CA GLY A 301 22.81 -18.15 -22.67
C GLY A 301 22.40 -16.70 -22.33
N PRO A 302 23.38 -15.88 -21.85
CA PRO A 302 23.14 -14.52 -21.38
C PRO A 302 22.78 -13.53 -22.48
N GLU A 303 23.07 -13.84 -23.75
CA GLU A 303 22.73 -12.97 -24.89
C GLU A 303 21.21 -12.92 -25.12
N ALA A 304 20.55 -14.08 -25.20
CA ALA A 304 19.10 -14.15 -25.35
C ALA A 304 18.37 -13.57 -24.12
N ALA A 305 18.88 -13.81 -22.92
CA ALA A 305 18.40 -13.17 -21.70
C ALA A 305 18.54 -11.63 -21.77
N THR A 306 19.71 -11.11 -22.16
CA THR A 306 19.94 -9.67 -22.34
C THR A 306 19.00 -9.07 -23.38
N LYS A 307 18.81 -9.75 -24.52
CA LYS A 307 17.90 -9.32 -25.60
C LYS A 307 16.45 -9.22 -25.12
N LEU A 308 15.97 -10.22 -24.38
CA LEU A 308 14.66 -10.18 -23.73
C LEU A 308 14.57 -9.00 -22.76
N ILE A 309 15.51 -8.89 -21.81
CA ILE A 309 15.47 -7.86 -20.76
C ILE A 309 15.48 -6.45 -21.35
N ARG A 310 16.30 -6.19 -22.39
CA ARG A 310 16.28 -4.91 -23.12
C ARG A 310 14.96 -4.66 -23.84
N HIS A 311 14.33 -5.70 -24.38
CA HIS A 311 13.01 -5.60 -25.02
C HIS A 311 11.90 -5.25 -24.00
N ILE A 312 12.01 -5.65 -22.73
CA ILE A 312 10.99 -5.39 -21.69
C ILE A 312 11.46 -4.50 -20.55
N GLU A 313 12.54 -3.73 -20.76
CA GLU A 313 13.29 -3.04 -19.71
C GLU A 313 12.43 -2.08 -18.87
N VAL A 314 11.60 -1.28 -19.55
CA VAL A 314 10.69 -0.30 -18.93
C VAL A 314 9.60 -1.02 -18.11
N THR A 315 9.06 -2.12 -18.64
CA THR A 315 8.07 -2.94 -17.94
C THR A 315 8.68 -3.69 -16.74
N LEU A 316 9.92 -4.19 -16.83
CA LEU A 316 10.59 -4.77 -15.66
C LEU A 316 10.88 -3.72 -14.58
N PHE A 317 11.22 -2.49 -14.98
CA PHE A 317 11.37 -1.38 -14.05
C PHE A 317 10.04 -1.06 -13.32
N HIS A 318 8.92 -1.05 -14.04
CA HIS A 318 7.56 -0.92 -13.48
C HIS A 318 7.30 -1.96 -12.38
N GLU A 319 7.47 -3.24 -12.69
CA GLU A 319 7.22 -4.33 -11.75
C GLU A 319 8.20 -4.32 -10.56
N PHE A 320 9.46 -3.95 -10.77
CA PHE A 320 10.45 -3.80 -9.70
C PHE A 320 10.12 -2.60 -8.80
N HIS A 321 9.48 -1.55 -9.34
CA HIS A 321 8.97 -0.47 -8.52
C HIS A 321 7.84 -0.95 -7.59
N HIS A 322 6.91 -1.78 -8.08
CA HIS A 322 5.90 -2.43 -7.24
C HIS A 322 6.49 -3.34 -6.16
N ALA A 323 7.51 -4.13 -6.48
CA ALA A 323 8.26 -4.90 -5.48
C ALA A 323 8.87 -3.98 -4.41
N SER A 324 9.40 -2.82 -4.81
CA SER A 324 9.95 -1.83 -3.87
C SER A 324 8.88 -1.14 -3.01
N GLN A 325 7.68 -0.91 -3.55
CA GLN A 325 6.54 -0.37 -2.81
C GLN A 325 6.04 -1.37 -1.76
N PHE A 326 5.92 -2.65 -2.12
CA PHE A 326 5.49 -3.71 -1.22
C PHE A 326 6.39 -3.85 0.01
N ARG A 327 7.71 -3.71 -0.17
CA ARG A 327 8.70 -3.81 0.93
C ARG A 327 8.83 -2.56 1.80
N ARG A 328 8.27 -1.41 1.41
CA ARG A 328 8.39 -0.12 2.14
C ARG A 328 7.55 -0.03 3.44
N SER A 329 7.21 -1.18 4.03
CA SER A 329 6.13 -1.38 5.01
C SER A 329 4.75 -1.22 4.38
N LEU A 330 3.99 -2.32 4.41
CA LEU A 330 2.66 -2.55 3.81
C LEU A 330 1.52 -1.62 4.30
N ILE A 331 1.83 -0.63 5.15
CA ILE A 331 0.86 0.19 5.86
C ILE A 331 1.40 1.63 5.95
N VAL A 332 1.14 2.45 4.92
CA VAL A 332 1.05 3.90 5.16
C VAL A 332 -0.21 4.20 5.98
N PRO A 333 -0.25 5.25 6.81
CA PRO A 333 -1.50 5.72 7.43
C PRO A 333 -2.58 5.90 6.35
N GLY A 334 -3.79 5.38 6.59
CA GLY A 334 -4.87 5.29 5.59
C GLY A 334 -5.00 3.94 4.87
N MET A 335 -3.94 3.13 4.77
CA MET A 335 -3.93 1.94 3.91
C MET A 335 -4.77 0.76 4.43
N LEU A 336 -5.04 0.71 5.74
CA LEU A 336 -5.85 -0.33 6.40
C LEU A 336 -7.19 0.18 6.97
N GLU A 337 -7.55 1.45 6.75
CA GLU A 337 -8.77 2.04 7.34
C GLU A 337 -10.08 1.37 6.87
N LYS A 338 -10.05 0.62 5.76
CA LYS A 338 -11.18 -0.16 5.23
C LYS A 338 -10.86 -1.66 5.19
N PHE A 339 -9.93 -2.13 6.03
CA PHE A 339 -9.71 -3.56 6.27
C PHE A 339 -11.01 -4.23 6.79
N PRO A 340 -11.38 -5.45 6.34
CA PRO A 340 -10.63 -6.37 5.46
C PRO A 340 -10.83 -6.12 3.95
N THR A 341 -11.72 -5.21 3.54
CA THR A 341 -12.08 -5.04 2.11
C THR A 341 -10.93 -4.56 1.22
N GLN A 342 -9.85 -4.03 1.78
CA GLN A 342 -8.63 -3.64 1.06
C GLN A 342 -7.61 -4.78 0.89
N LEU A 343 -7.68 -5.88 1.64
CA LEU A 343 -6.59 -6.87 1.66
C LEU A 343 -6.39 -7.61 0.32
N HIS A 344 -7.46 -7.77 -0.47
CA HIS A 344 -7.40 -8.34 -1.83
C HIS A 344 -7.12 -7.28 -2.92
N LYS A 345 -6.96 -6.00 -2.55
CA LYS A 345 -6.64 -4.86 -3.42
C LYS A 345 -5.37 -4.16 -2.94
N VAL A 346 -4.30 -4.95 -2.77
CA VAL A 346 -2.99 -4.48 -2.28
C VAL A 346 -2.42 -3.33 -3.11
N LEU A 347 -2.74 -3.29 -4.41
CA LEU A 347 -2.45 -2.16 -5.29
C LEU A 347 -3.65 -1.18 -5.27
N SER A 348 -3.40 0.03 -4.76
CA SER A 348 -4.31 1.17 -4.90
C SER A 348 -4.04 1.94 -6.18
N LEU A 349 -4.99 2.78 -6.59
CA LEU A 349 -4.77 3.64 -7.76
C LEU A 349 -3.57 4.59 -7.57
N GLN A 350 -3.29 5.00 -6.33
CA GLN A 350 -2.14 5.84 -5.99
C GLN A 350 -0.80 5.07 -6.05
N THR A 351 -0.81 3.78 -5.71
CA THR A 351 0.35 2.89 -5.93
C THR A 351 0.69 2.82 -7.42
N GLU A 352 -0.34 2.67 -8.28
CA GLU A 352 -0.19 2.74 -9.74
C GLU A 352 0.30 4.10 -10.20
N TYR A 353 -0.31 5.21 -9.77
CA TYR A 353 0.15 6.57 -10.10
C TYR A 353 1.64 6.75 -9.81
N GLN A 354 2.10 6.34 -8.63
CA GLN A 354 3.51 6.47 -8.28
C GLN A 354 4.40 5.60 -9.17
N THR A 355 4.00 4.38 -9.51
CA THR A 355 4.78 3.52 -10.41
C THR A 355 4.83 4.08 -11.83
N HIS A 356 3.68 4.43 -12.41
CA HIS A 356 3.58 5.04 -13.74
C HIS A 356 4.39 6.35 -13.86
N ILE A 357 4.29 7.25 -12.88
CA ILE A 357 5.10 8.49 -12.87
C ILE A 357 6.60 8.16 -12.78
N THR A 358 6.97 7.18 -11.95
CA THR A 358 8.37 6.76 -11.79
C THR A 358 8.91 6.08 -13.05
N GLU A 359 8.07 5.34 -13.79
CA GLU A 359 8.38 4.82 -15.12
C GLU A 359 8.64 5.96 -16.12
N GLN A 360 7.81 7.01 -16.13
CA GLN A 360 8.05 8.15 -17.02
C GLN A 360 9.34 8.92 -16.65
N ARG A 361 9.74 8.93 -15.38
CA ARG A 361 11.08 9.39 -14.96
C ARG A 361 12.21 8.48 -15.49
N TYR A 362 12.02 7.17 -15.52
CA TYR A 362 12.98 6.23 -16.10
C TYR A 362 13.16 6.45 -17.60
N VAL A 363 12.05 6.60 -18.35
CA VAL A 363 12.04 6.92 -19.78
C VAL A 363 12.70 8.28 -20.05
N HIS A 364 12.43 9.29 -19.22
CA HIS A 364 13.06 10.61 -19.28
C HIS A 364 14.58 10.53 -19.20
N GLU A 365 15.12 9.88 -18.18
CA GLU A 365 16.57 9.74 -17.99
C GLU A 365 17.21 8.84 -19.08
N LYS A 366 16.48 7.84 -19.59
CA LYS A 366 16.95 7.01 -20.71
C LYS A 366 17.13 7.82 -21.99
N LEU A 367 16.14 8.65 -22.35
CA LEU A 367 16.22 9.54 -23.53
C LEU A 367 17.19 10.71 -23.36
N LYS A 368 17.44 11.13 -22.11
CA LYS A 368 18.44 12.15 -21.76
C LYS A 368 19.86 11.65 -21.94
N ALA A 369 20.13 10.41 -21.53
CA ALA A 369 21.43 9.76 -21.70
C ALA A 369 21.70 9.36 -23.16
N ASP A 370 20.69 8.81 -23.85
CA ASP A 370 20.77 8.43 -25.26
C ASP A 370 19.46 8.78 -26.01
N PRO A 371 19.45 9.86 -26.83
CA PRO A 371 18.29 10.20 -27.65
C PRO A 371 17.89 9.12 -28.65
N SER A 372 18.82 8.24 -29.06
CA SER A 372 18.58 7.14 -29.99
C SER A 372 17.90 5.92 -29.34
N ALA A 373 17.96 5.82 -28.00
CA ALA A 373 17.59 4.66 -27.20
C ALA A 373 16.31 3.97 -27.66
N GLN A 374 16.32 2.64 -27.75
CA GLN A 374 15.14 1.90 -28.17
C GLN A 374 14.04 2.00 -27.11
N LEU A 375 12.85 2.35 -27.57
CA LEU A 375 11.59 2.43 -26.82
C LEU A 375 10.49 1.91 -27.75
N LYS A 376 9.49 1.24 -27.18
CA LYS A 376 8.29 0.84 -27.91
C LYS A 376 7.40 2.06 -28.21
N SER A 377 6.46 1.88 -29.13
CA SER A 377 5.51 2.92 -29.51
C SER A 377 4.63 3.39 -28.35
N TYR A 378 4.15 2.46 -27.51
CA TYR A 378 3.33 2.81 -26.34
C TYR A 378 4.15 3.54 -25.26
N GLU A 379 5.36 3.06 -24.96
CA GLU A 379 6.28 3.68 -23.97
C GLU A 379 6.54 5.16 -24.32
N LEU A 380 6.79 5.47 -25.61
CA LEU A 380 6.95 6.86 -26.06
C LEU A 380 5.62 7.65 -26.06
N SER A 381 4.49 7.01 -26.35
CA SER A 381 3.17 7.66 -26.38
C SER A 381 2.64 8.00 -24.98
N GLU A 382 2.89 7.15 -23.99
CA GLU A 382 2.55 7.40 -22.59
C GLU A 382 3.45 8.49 -22.00
N TYR A 383 4.75 8.45 -22.32
CA TYR A 383 5.68 9.54 -22.00
C TYR A 383 5.26 10.88 -22.61
N GLU A 384 4.90 10.93 -23.90
CA GLU A 384 4.37 12.16 -24.53
C GLU A 384 3.06 12.64 -23.90
N SER A 385 2.20 11.73 -23.43
CA SER A 385 0.96 12.05 -22.73
C SER A 385 1.25 12.66 -21.35
N PHE A 386 2.18 12.06 -20.60
CA PHE A 386 2.68 12.57 -19.32
C PHE A 386 3.26 13.98 -19.43
N LEU A 387 4.12 14.25 -20.42
CA LEU A 387 4.71 15.60 -20.62
C LEU A 387 3.68 16.66 -21.03
N LYS A 388 2.62 16.25 -21.73
CA LYS A 388 1.58 17.15 -22.25
C LYS A 388 0.71 17.71 -21.13
N ASP A 389 0.13 16.82 -20.32
CA ASP A 389 -0.83 17.18 -19.28
C ASP A 389 -0.81 16.11 -18.18
N PHE A 390 -0.20 16.45 -17.05
CA PHE A 390 -0.04 15.56 -15.89
C PHE A 390 -1.38 15.11 -15.30
N GLU A 391 -2.39 15.97 -15.23
CA GLU A 391 -3.71 15.59 -14.66
C GLU A 391 -4.48 14.72 -15.65
N ALA A 392 -4.42 15.02 -16.95
CA ALA A 392 -5.02 14.16 -17.97
C ALA A 392 -4.32 12.79 -18.05
N PHE A 393 -3.01 12.72 -17.80
CA PHE A 393 -2.26 11.46 -17.69
C PHE A 393 -2.71 10.63 -16.49
N LEU A 394 -2.80 11.23 -15.30
CA LEU A 394 -3.34 10.56 -14.10
C LEU A 394 -4.78 10.07 -14.35
N LYS A 395 -5.62 10.89 -14.99
CA LYS A 395 -6.99 10.51 -15.35
C LYS A 395 -7.04 9.41 -16.41
N GLY A 396 -6.05 9.33 -17.30
CA GLY A 396 -5.86 8.23 -18.24
C GLY A 396 -5.58 6.91 -17.55
N ILE A 397 -4.72 6.91 -16.52
CA ILE A 397 -4.46 5.74 -15.66
C ILE A 397 -5.77 5.34 -14.95
N GLU A 398 -6.45 6.26 -14.27
CA GLU A 398 -7.72 5.99 -13.57
C GLU A 398 -8.79 5.39 -14.49
N ASN A 399 -8.93 5.92 -15.71
CA ASN A 399 -9.94 5.47 -16.66
C ASN A 399 -9.55 4.18 -17.42
N SER A 400 -8.33 3.66 -17.23
CA SER A 400 -7.86 2.46 -17.94
C SER A 400 -8.71 1.24 -17.60
N HIS A 401 -8.81 0.29 -18.53
CA HIS A 401 -9.53 -0.97 -18.28
C HIS A 401 -8.97 -1.70 -17.03
N THR A 402 -7.65 -1.62 -16.83
CA THR A 402 -6.92 -2.27 -15.75
C THR A 402 -7.22 -1.64 -14.38
N TYR A 403 -7.20 -0.30 -14.29
CA TYR A 403 -7.15 0.39 -12.99
C TYR A 403 -8.47 1.04 -12.54
N ARG A 404 -9.48 1.16 -13.42
CA ARG A 404 -10.81 1.75 -13.11
C ARG A 404 -11.58 1.12 -11.94
N TYR A 405 -11.14 -0.03 -11.43
CA TYR A 405 -11.74 -0.74 -10.30
C TYR A 405 -10.85 -0.76 -9.04
N PHE A 406 -9.69 -0.11 -9.09
CA PHE A 406 -8.76 0.01 -7.97
C PHE A 406 -9.31 1.03 -6.97
N SER A 407 -9.07 0.81 -5.68
CA SER A 407 -9.53 1.73 -4.65
C SER A 407 -8.61 2.93 -4.54
N ASN A 408 -9.19 4.13 -4.42
CA ASN A 408 -8.47 5.31 -3.98
C ASN A 408 -8.11 5.20 -2.48
N ILE A 409 -6.82 5.39 -2.19
CA ILE A 409 -6.25 5.58 -0.86
C ILE A 409 -5.76 7.02 -0.77
N ASP A 410 -6.60 7.85 -0.17
CA ASP A 410 -6.36 9.28 0.01
C ASP A 410 -5.48 9.48 1.26
N SER A 411 -4.16 9.34 1.08
CA SER A 411 -3.20 9.45 2.18
C SER A 411 -2.27 10.64 1.99
N LYS A 412 -1.90 11.30 3.09
CA LYS A 412 -0.97 12.44 3.11
C LYS A 412 0.33 12.18 2.35
N TYR A 413 0.82 10.94 2.37
CA TYR A 413 2.00 10.55 1.58
C TYR A 413 1.78 10.72 0.08
N TYR A 414 0.63 10.27 -0.45
CA TYR A 414 0.31 10.40 -1.87
C TYR A 414 -0.11 11.82 -2.25
N GLU A 415 -0.78 12.57 -1.36
CA GLU A 415 -1.02 14.00 -1.53
C GLU A 415 0.30 14.76 -1.71
N SER A 416 1.27 14.58 -0.78
CA SER A 416 2.59 15.21 -0.84
C SER A 416 3.37 14.79 -2.08
N PHE A 417 3.42 13.49 -2.40
CA PHE A 417 4.08 12.99 -3.60
C PHE A 417 3.52 13.61 -4.89
N LEU A 418 2.19 13.66 -5.05
CA LEU A 418 1.60 14.26 -6.24
C LEU A 418 1.76 15.79 -6.27
N ALA A 419 1.81 16.46 -5.12
CA ALA A 419 2.13 17.88 -5.04
C ALA A 419 3.57 18.18 -5.47
N GLU A 420 4.55 17.38 -5.03
CA GLU A 420 5.95 17.46 -5.48
C GLU A 420 6.07 17.26 -7.00
N GLU A 421 5.38 16.26 -7.56
CA GLU A 421 5.40 16.00 -9.01
C GLU A 421 4.80 17.15 -9.81
N ARG A 422 3.67 17.73 -9.36
CA ARG A 422 3.05 18.92 -9.97
C ARG A 422 4.01 20.10 -9.98
N ALA A 423 4.66 20.38 -8.85
CA ALA A 423 5.54 21.54 -8.69
C ALA A 423 6.74 21.52 -9.65
N ILE A 424 7.22 20.34 -10.05
CA ILE A 424 8.36 20.16 -10.96
C ILE A 424 7.96 19.72 -12.38
N HIS A 425 6.66 19.48 -12.62
CA HIS A 425 6.17 18.91 -13.88
C HIS A 425 6.50 19.80 -15.08
N ASP A 426 6.32 21.13 -14.99
CA ASP A 426 6.60 22.04 -16.11
C ASP A 426 8.08 22.04 -16.52
N ALA A 427 9.00 22.05 -15.55
CA ALA A 427 10.43 21.97 -15.82
C ALA A 427 10.82 20.64 -16.48
N ARG A 428 10.24 19.52 -15.99
CA ARG A 428 10.42 18.19 -16.59
C ARG A 428 9.80 18.10 -17.99
N ALA A 429 8.65 18.73 -18.22
CA ALA A 429 7.98 18.78 -19.53
C ALA A 429 8.85 19.50 -20.57
N VAL A 430 9.47 20.62 -20.21
CA VAL A 430 10.43 21.33 -21.07
C VAL A 430 11.62 20.42 -21.43
N GLU A 431 12.31 19.84 -20.44
CA GLU A 431 13.46 18.96 -20.70
C GLU A 431 13.05 17.70 -21.51
N GLY A 432 11.91 17.11 -21.20
CA GLY A 432 11.41 15.91 -21.88
C GLY A 432 11.06 16.17 -23.35
N TYR A 433 10.47 17.32 -23.67
CA TYR A 433 10.24 17.72 -25.05
C TYR A 433 11.55 18.02 -25.81
N LEU A 434 12.60 18.53 -25.15
CA LEU A 434 13.94 18.63 -25.75
C LEU A 434 14.55 17.25 -26.02
N ASN A 435 14.36 16.28 -25.13
CA ASN A 435 14.82 14.91 -25.34
C ASN A 435 14.10 14.23 -26.52
N ILE A 436 12.79 14.46 -26.68
CA ILE A 436 12.03 14.01 -27.86
C ILE A 436 12.51 14.73 -29.13
N ALA A 437 12.82 16.03 -29.06
CA ALA A 437 13.33 16.79 -30.20
C ALA A 437 14.68 16.23 -30.69
N ARG A 438 15.63 15.99 -29.77
CA ARG A 438 16.92 15.33 -30.06
C ARG A 438 16.73 13.93 -30.64
N ARG A 439 15.84 13.12 -30.07
CA ARG A 439 15.47 11.79 -30.58
C ARG A 439 14.95 11.84 -32.01
N ALA A 440 14.05 12.77 -32.29
CA ALA A 440 13.47 12.94 -33.60
C ALA A 440 14.52 13.40 -34.63
N ALA A 441 15.42 14.31 -34.25
CA ALA A 441 16.55 14.72 -35.08
C ALA A 441 17.51 13.54 -35.38
N ALA A 442 17.89 12.75 -34.36
CA ALA A 442 18.73 11.56 -34.52
C ALA A 442 18.10 10.48 -35.41
N LYS A 443 16.76 10.50 -35.58
CA LYS A 443 16.01 9.63 -36.51
C LYS A 443 15.61 10.32 -37.82
N ASN A 444 16.24 11.44 -38.17
CA ASN A 444 15.95 12.25 -39.37
C ASN A 444 14.48 12.73 -39.50
N SER A 445 13.73 12.77 -38.40
CA SER A 445 12.34 13.24 -38.34
C SER A 445 12.28 14.72 -37.99
N PHE A 446 12.78 15.57 -38.90
CA PHE A 446 12.92 17.02 -38.70
C PHE A 446 11.62 17.72 -38.28
N TRP A 447 10.46 17.29 -38.81
CA TRP A 447 9.16 17.87 -38.46
C TRP A 447 8.77 17.61 -37.01
N LYS A 448 8.92 16.36 -36.53
CA LYS A 448 8.68 16.01 -35.12
C LYS A 448 9.67 16.73 -34.21
N ALA A 449 10.94 16.83 -34.61
CA ALA A 449 11.97 17.57 -33.87
C ALA A 449 11.59 19.05 -33.69
N LYS A 450 11.16 19.71 -34.77
CA LYS A 450 10.70 21.11 -34.76
C LYS A 450 9.47 21.31 -33.87
N ILE A 451 8.49 20.40 -33.90
CA ILE A 451 7.27 20.50 -33.08
C ILE A 451 7.57 20.29 -31.60
N SER A 452 8.33 19.24 -31.25
CA SER A 452 8.70 19.01 -29.85
C SER A 452 9.53 20.17 -29.29
N PHE A 453 10.43 20.76 -30.09
CA PHE A 453 11.13 21.99 -29.67
C PHE A 453 10.20 23.20 -29.48
N ALA A 454 9.21 23.37 -30.36
CA ALA A 454 8.21 24.43 -30.21
C ALA A 454 7.39 24.26 -28.92
N TRP A 455 6.95 23.03 -28.59
CA TRP A 455 6.27 22.72 -27.33
C TRP A 455 7.16 22.97 -26.11
N ALA A 456 8.47 22.65 -26.17
CA ALA A 456 9.41 22.97 -25.11
C ALA A 456 9.49 24.49 -24.85
N LYS A 457 9.55 25.30 -25.92
CA LYS A 457 9.57 26.77 -25.82
C LYS A 457 8.25 27.35 -25.29
N GLU A 458 7.11 26.86 -25.77
CA GLU A 458 5.78 27.27 -25.33
C GLU A 458 5.58 26.95 -23.83
N ARG A 459 5.94 25.73 -23.41
CA ARG A 459 5.85 25.30 -22.01
C ARG A 459 6.76 26.12 -21.11
N ALA A 460 8.00 26.39 -21.53
CA ALA A 460 8.94 27.22 -20.79
C ALA A 460 8.41 28.65 -20.61
N ALA A 461 7.94 29.28 -21.70
CA ALA A 461 7.39 30.63 -21.66
C ALA A 461 6.15 30.73 -20.74
N ARG A 462 5.23 29.77 -20.80
CA ARG A 462 4.04 29.73 -19.93
C ARG A 462 4.40 29.54 -18.45
N ALA A 463 5.43 28.76 -18.15
CA ALA A 463 5.86 28.46 -16.79
C ALA A 463 6.87 29.47 -16.21
N GLY A 464 7.25 30.52 -16.96
CA GLY A 464 8.28 31.47 -16.53
C GLY A 464 9.70 30.88 -16.46
N LEU A 465 9.94 29.77 -17.16
CA LEU A 465 11.23 29.06 -17.19
C LEU A 465 12.14 29.60 -18.31
N PRO A 466 13.47 29.39 -18.22
CA PRO A 466 14.41 29.75 -19.28
C PRO A 466 14.00 29.13 -20.63
N ILE A 467 13.71 29.98 -21.62
CA ILE A 467 13.26 29.54 -22.95
C ILE A 467 14.45 28.91 -23.71
N PRO A 468 14.34 27.64 -24.17
CA PRO A 468 15.40 27.01 -24.95
C PRO A 468 15.73 27.78 -26.24
N SER A 469 17.01 28.08 -26.44
CA SER A 469 17.51 28.89 -27.57
C SER A 469 17.99 28.08 -28.78
N LYS A 470 18.37 26.81 -28.58
CA LYS A 470 18.84 25.88 -29.62
C LYS A 470 17.97 24.62 -29.66
N PRO A 471 17.63 24.08 -30.84
CA PRO A 471 16.62 23.04 -30.98
C PRO A 471 17.06 21.65 -30.49
N TYR A 472 18.32 21.30 -30.70
CA TYR A 472 18.97 20.06 -30.31
C TYR A 472 20.49 20.28 -30.33
#